data_AF-A0A962L2N7-F1
#
_entry.id   AF-A0A962L2N7-F1
#
_cell.length_a   1.000
_cell.length_b   1.000
_cell.length_c   1.000
_cell.angle_alpha   90.00
_cell.angle_beta   90.00
_cell.angle_gamma   90.00
#
_symmetry.space_group_name_H-M   'P 1'
#
loop_
_entity.id
_entity.type
_entity.pdbx_description
1 polymer ?
#
loop_
_entity_poly.entity_id
_entity_poly.type
_entity_poly.pdbx_seq_one_letter_code
_entity_poly.pdbx_strand_id
1 'polypeptide(L)'
;MARSSSPGSTVDRLDSPKGRTTSAGTLILTCLLLAACGAQGASPVEIWLASLPECNSCELYDQVAAERGYGEALSYPSRNMTLDIPIKQIEKTRLSKEVRSQLPDDIGPDSPYWPFQLLVLVMKGNDVLYAGNIAESADLAGLRYDDAVMNPPAHPVADDPVFDTADPYTRYFLAHLNLEYFVAVAAGEREPYPPAIPVDLGSPRPVPLARHNLVLWGSAGNPLENALFIPMRMREIRDAVQDAVRGQMQTLVLFGGGPEGQANDTSYIDEAGDTRFKRVDVGADMDASGASLNRVLTSVRLDGRAHTLLVQVGHSGTVGSPLWGSLLTLSPDDLDGVTASGGDLVMVSGACHSGLFARAPRCGFFAAHPEVLAVGCQLSPDAIENSDDYLREFFHAATTPDKDGKLPTMLAAHWYASTHIEPHEISYLTTDAIIDDWFDAHPDRLPETIQVSDFERLMPYLDDAARTAAALLVDGLDGGSIINLENDVRQNQAADDTLADATEASSRERRAMLSLPYPLMLPSMARRAIYLSQHPHDPAFDQANRCEARSLQDLLEDPANATPD
;
A
#
# COMPACT_ATOMS: atom_id res chain seq x y z
N MET A 1 4.96 52.64 -24.94
CA MET A 1 3.93 53.64 -25.27
C MET A 1 3.35 53.30 -26.63
N ALA A 2 2.08 52.88 -26.66
CA ALA A 2 1.06 53.14 -27.70
C ALA A 2 0.01 52.03 -27.61
N ARG A 3 -1.19 52.44 -27.17
CA ARG A 3 -2.41 51.65 -27.09
C ARG A 3 -3.03 51.53 -28.49
N SER A 4 -3.66 50.39 -28.78
CA SER A 4 -4.90 50.39 -29.57
C SER A 4 -5.80 49.23 -29.14
N SER A 5 -7.06 49.59 -28.90
CA SER A 5 -8.19 48.81 -28.43
C SER A 5 -8.84 47.92 -29.50
N SER A 6 -9.26 46.71 -29.08
CA SER A 6 -10.46 45.90 -29.38
C SER A 6 -11.43 46.33 -30.50
N PRO A 7 -12.13 45.40 -31.22
CA PRO A 7 -13.03 44.44 -30.55
C PRO A 7 -13.33 43.07 -31.22
N GLY A 8 -13.73 42.12 -30.37
CA GLY A 8 -14.85 41.20 -30.62
C GLY A 8 -14.64 39.98 -31.52
N SER A 9 -14.58 38.79 -30.91
CA SER A 9 -15.15 37.58 -31.52
C SER A 9 -15.65 36.62 -30.44
N THR A 10 -16.98 36.52 -30.38
CA THR A 10 -17.79 35.36 -30.00
C THR A 10 -17.05 34.10 -29.58
N VAL A 11 -17.11 33.81 -28.28
CA VAL A 11 -16.89 32.47 -27.73
C VAL A 11 -18.16 31.66 -28.01
N ASP A 12 -18.03 30.63 -28.83
CA ASP A 12 -19.05 29.61 -29.02
C ASP A 12 -19.33 28.94 -27.66
N ARG A 13 -20.57 29.12 -27.20
CA ARG A 13 -21.15 28.32 -26.12
C ARG A 13 -21.19 26.87 -26.58
N LEU A 14 -20.32 26.04 -26.01
CA LEU A 14 -20.54 24.60 -25.97
C LEU A 14 -21.79 24.36 -25.13
N ASP A 15 -22.83 23.84 -25.80
CA ASP A 15 -24.07 23.38 -25.21
C ASP A 15 -23.77 22.36 -24.11
N SER A 16 -24.09 22.72 -22.87
CA SER A 16 -24.18 21.77 -21.75
C SER A 16 -25.23 20.70 -22.09
N PRO A 17 -24.96 19.41 -21.84
CA PRO A 17 -25.99 18.41 -21.95
C PRO A 17 -27.08 18.73 -20.93
N LYS A 18 -28.28 19.04 -21.42
CA LYS A 18 -29.51 19.13 -20.61
C LYS A 18 -29.83 17.75 -20.03
N GLY A 19 -29.15 17.40 -18.94
CA GLY A 19 -29.55 16.34 -18.03
C GLY A 19 -30.70 16.86 -17.16
N ARG A 20 -31.82 16.14 -17.19
CA ARG A 20 -33.05 16.42 -16.45
C ARG A 20 -32.76 16.65 -14.95
N THR A 21 -32.91 17.88 -14.48
CA THR A 21 -33.20 18.15 -13.07
C THR A 21 -34.63 17.70 -12.78
N THR A 22 -34.79 16.45 -12.37
CA THR A 22 -36.02 16.01 -11.72
C THR A 22 -36.10 16.69 -10.36
N SER A 23 -37.11 17.53 -10.18
CA SER A 23 -37.55 18.19 -8.95
C SER A 23 -38.05 17.20 -7.87
N ALA A 24 -37.39 16.05 -7.72
CA ALA A 24 -37.78 14.95 -6.84
C ALA A 24 -37.19 15.11 -5.43
N GLY A 25 -36.04 15.78 -5.27
CA GLY A 25 -35.35 15.91 -3.96
C GLY A 25 -36.12 16.73 -2.92
N THR A 26 -36.84 17.78 -3.32
CA THR A 26 -37.59 18.62 -2.37
C THR A 26 -38.89 17.97 -1.88
N LEU A 27 -39.39 16.94 -2.57
CA LEU A 27 -40.65 16.27 -2.23
C LEU A 27 -40.48 15.13 -1.20
N ILE A 28 -39.27 14.57 -1.08
CA ILE A 28 -38.98 13.45 -0.15
C ILE A 28 -39.05 13.92 1.32
N LEU A 29 -38.63 15.17 1.61
CA LEU A 29 -38.69 15.72 2.97
C LEU A 29 -40.12 16.00 3.46
N THR A 30 -41.06 16.27 2.55
CA THR A 30 -42.47 16.48 2.93
C THR A 30 -43.14 15.17 3.34
N CYS A 31 -42.68 14.02 2.80
CA CYS A 31 -43.14 12.70 3.22
C CYS A 31 -42.43 12.15 4.46
N LEU A 32 -41.23 12.64 4.81
CA LEU A 32 -40.57 12.32 6.08
C LEU A 32 -41.30 12.93 7.30
N LEU A 33 -41.94 14.10 7.13
CA LEU A 33 -42.59 14.84 8.23
C LEU A 33 -44.10 14.54 8.41
N LEU A 34 -44.77 13.90 7.44
CA LEU A 34 -46.21 13.59 7.53
C LEU A 34 -46.54 12.24 8.19
N ALA A 35 -45.55 11.45 8.59
CA ALA A 35 -45.76 10.14 9.22
C ALA A 35 -46.25 10.19 10.68
N ALA A 36 -46.31 11.37 11.31
CA ALA A 36 -46.79 11.52 12.68
C ALA A 36 -48.33 11.52 12.82
N CYS A 37 -49.08 11.62 11.72
CA CYS A 37 -50.54 11.65 11.75
C CYS A 37 -51.15 10.71 10.69
N GLY A 38 -51.08 9.40 10.96
CA GLY A 38 -52.05 8.42 10.46
C GLY A 38 -51.85 7.89 9.04
N ALA A 39 -51.03 6.84 8.90
CA ALA A 39 -51.23 5.76 7.93
C ALA A 39 -50.34 4.56 8.27
N GLN A 40 -50.90 3.35 8.25
CA GLN A 40 -50.19 2.09 8.37
C GLN A 40 -49.24 1.89 7.17
N GLY A 41 -47.98 1.52 7.43
CA GLY A 41 -47.14 0.80 6.45
C GLY A 41 -45.93 1.52 5.87
N ALA A 42 -45.52 2.70 6.34
CA ALA A 42 -44.24 3.26 5.93
C ALA A 42 -43.10 2.62 6.75
N SER A 43 -42.21 1.86 6.10
CA SER A 43 -40.98 1.37 6.74
C SER A 43 -40.18 2.56 7.28
N PRO A 44 -39.72 2.51 8.54
CA PRO A 44 -38.87 3.56 9.09
C PRO A 44 -37.55 3.65 8.31
N VAL A 45 -36.91 4.82 8.37
CA VAL A 45 -35.53 4.97 7.88
C VAL A 45 -34.60 4.25 8.84
N GLU A 46 -33.62 3.55 8.31
CA GLU A 46 -32.61 2.81 9.08
C GLU A 46 -31.22 3.09 8.49
N ILE A 47 -30.17 2.96 9.31
CA ILE A 47 -28.78 2.95 8.87
C ILE A 47 -28.29 1.51 8.95
N TRP A 48 -27.83 0.95 7.84
CA TRP A 48 -27.16 -0.34 7.82
C TRP A 48 -25.68 -0.14 7.66
N LEU A 49 -24.91 -0.69 8.59
CA LEU A 49 -23.45 -0.78 8.56
C LEU A 49 -23.10 -2.15 8.04
N ALA A 50 -22.68 -2.20 6.78
CA ALA A 50 -22.40 -3.45 6.09
C ALA A 50 -20.89 -3.67 5.94
N SER A 51 -20.36 -4.77 6.47
CA SER A 51 -18.93 -5.11 6.44
C SER A 51 -18.68 -6.61 6.15
N LEU A 52 -17.41 -6.93 5.89
CA LEU A 52 -16.84 -8.28 5.89
C LEU A 52 -15.68 -8.33 6.91
N PRO A 53 -15.16 -9.52 7.26
CA PRO A 53 -14.05 -9.66 8.21
C PRO A 53 -12.80 -8.85 7.84
N GLU A 54 -12.58 -8.59 6.56
CA GLU A 54 -11.43 -7.88 6.01
C GLU A 54 -11.57 -6.34 6.06
N CYS A 55 -12.56 -5.81 6.77
CA CYS A 55 -12.87 -4.38 6.81
C CYS A 55 -11.79 -3.54 7.53
N ASN A 56 -11.13 -2.64 6.80
CA ASN A 56 -10.01 -1.84 7.31
C ASN A 56 -10.41 -0.69 8.22
N SER A 57 -11.65 -0.21 8.10
CA SER A 57 -12.16 0.94 8.87
C SER A 57 -13.04 0.53 10.05
N CYS A 58 -13.28 -0.76 10.26
CA CYS A 58 -14.26 -1.24 11.22
C CYS A 58 -13.80 -1.02 12.67
N GLU A 59 -12.56 -1.36 13.00
CA GLU A 59 -12.02 -1.12 14.35
C GLU A 59 -12.03 0.37 14.72
N LEU A 60 -11.58 1.23 13.79
CA LEU A 60 -11.59 2.67 13.97
C LEU A 60 -13.02 3.21 14.13
N TYR A 61 -13.97 2.72 13.34
CA TYR A 61 -15.37 3.11 13.45
C TYR A 61 -15.99 2.64 14.78
N ASP A 62 -15.63 1.47 15.30
CA ASP A 62 -16.14 1.00 16.59
C ASP A 62 -15.72 1.95 17.72
N GLN A 63 -14.50 2.49 17.66
CA GLN A 63 -14.04 3.54 18.57
C GLN A 63 -14.84 4.85 18.39
N VAL A 64 -15.04 5.31 17.15
CA VAL A 64 -15.90 6.47 16.83
C VAL A 64 -17.31 6.30 17.41
N ALA A 65 -17.91 5.13 17.20
CA ALA A 65 -19.28 4.84 17.63
C ALA A 65 -19.40 4.85 19.15
N ALA A 66 -18.37 4.40 19.86
CA ALA A 66 -18.28 4.48 21.32
C ALA A 66 -18.14 5.94 21.81
N GLU A 67 -17.25 6.73 21.21
CA GLU A 67 -17.02 8.13 21.59
C GLU A 67 -18.23 9.02 21.33
N ARG A 68 -18.92 8.79 20.21
CA ARG A 68 -20.13 9.54 19.82
C ARG A 68 -21.41 9.01 20.48
N GLY A 69 -21.35 7.85 21.12
CA GLY A 69 -22.50 7.25 21.80
C GLY A 69 -23.60 6.77 20.86
N TYR A 70 -23.26 6.29 19.65
CA TYR A 70 -24.25 5.86 18.67
C TYR A 70 -25.11 4.66 19.10
N GLY A 71 -24.59 3.76 19.95
CA GLY A 71 -25.35 2.61 20.44
C GLY A 71 -26.10 1.85 19.33
N GLU A 72 -27.41 1.65 19.50
CA GLU A 72 -28.28 1.00 18.50
C GLU A 72 -29.05 1.99 17.60
N ALA A 73 -28.90 3.30 17.78
CA ALA A 73 -29.63 4.30 17.00
C ALA A 73 -28.91 5.66 16.97
N LEU A 74 -28.88 6.28 15.79
CA LEU A 74 -28.40 7.64 15.61
C LEU A 74 -29.49 8.65 16.00
N SER A 75 -29.19 9.54 16.94
CA SER A 75 -30.07 10.67 17.26
C SER A 75 -29.75 11.86 16.34
N TYR A 76 -30.54 12.02 15.27
CA TYR A 76 -30.29 13.00 14.21
C TYR A 76 -31.17 14.26 14.36
N PRO A 77 -30.60 15.46 14.47
CA PRO A 77 -31.37 16.70 14.54
C PRO A 77 -31.93 17.07 13.15
N SER A 78 -33.25 17.04 13.00
CA SER A 78 -33.95 17.40 11.77
C SER A 78 -34.89 18.59 12.02
N ARG A 79 -34.47 19.78 11.56
CA ARG A 79 -35.16 21.11 11.60
C ARG A 79 -35.91 21.49 12.89
N ASN A 80 -36.93 20.74 13.29
CA ASN A 80 -37.78 20.98 14.46
C ASN A 80 -37.96 19.76 15.39
N MET A 81 -37.30 18.63 15.14
CA MET A 81 -37.36 17.43 15.97
C MET A 81 -36.06 16.64 15.89
N THR A 82 -35.81 15.81 16.90
CA THR A 82 -34.75 14.81 16.86
C THR A 82 -35.35 13.49 16.38
N LEU A 83 -34.75 12.90 15.35
CA LEU A 83 -35.12 11.59 14.80
C LEU A 83 -34.16 10.54 15.35
N ASP A 84 -34.68 9.50 16.00
CA ASP A 84 -33.87 8.33 16.35
C ASP A 84 -33.93 7.33 15.19
N ILE A 85 -32.80 7.18 14.50
CA ILE A 85 -32.66 6.33 13.30
C ILE A 85 -31.94 5.04 13.71
N PRO A 86 -32.60 3.87 13.68
CA PRO A 86 -31.98 2.61 14.08
C PRO A 86 -30.73 2.28 13.25
N ILE A 87 -29.69 1.80 13.93
CA ILE A 87 -28.44 1.34 13.33
C ILE A 87 -28.44 -0.20 13.35
N LYS A 88 -28.12 -0.82 12.22
CA LYS A 88 -28.02 -2.27 12.08
C LYS A 88 -26.65 -2.67 11.54
N GLN A 89 -26.00 -3.61 12.22
CA GLN A 89 -24.81 -4.27 11.71
C GLN A 89 -25.22 -5.42 10.79
N ILE A 90 -24.68 -5.48 9.58
CA ILE A 90 -25.03 -6.47 8.56
C ILE A 90 -23.77 -7.03 7.90
N GLU A 91 -23.66 -8.34 7.80
CA GLU A 91 -22.65 -8.95 6.93
C GLU A 91 -23.00 -8.68 5.46
N LYS A 92 -22.07 -8.14 4.66
CA LYS A 92 -22.30 -7.81 3.24
C LYS A 92 -22.84 -8.99 2.41
N THR A 93 -22.46 -10.22 2.75
CA THR A 93 -22.96 -11.47 2.13
C THR A 93 -24.46 -11.68 2.33
N ARG A 94 -25.06 -11.06 3.34
CA ARG A 94 -26.51 -11.14 3.66
C ARG A 94 -27.33 -10.05 2.98
N LEU A 95 -26.72 -9.10 2.28
CA LEU A 95 -27.45 -8.11 1.51
C LEU A 95 -28.27 -8.79 0.42
N SER A 96 -29.55 -8.44 0.33
CA SER A 96 -30.45 -9.00 -0.67
C SER A 96 -29.96 -8.63 -2.07
N LYS A 97 -30.35 -9.42 -3.08
CA LYS A 97 -30.02 -9.11 -4.47
C LYS A 97 -30.57 -7.74 -4.89
N GLU A 98 -31.75 -7.38 -4.38
CA GLU A 98 -32.42 -6.10 -4.64
C GLU A 98 -31.62 -4.91 -4.07
N VAL A 99 -31.12 -5.02 -2.84
CA VAL A 99 -30.26 -3.98 -2.23
C VAL A 99 -28.95 -3.87 -2.99
N ARG A 100 -28.29 -5.01 -3.29
CA ARG A 100 -27.02 -5.02 -4.04
C ARG A 100 -27.14 -4.38 -5.43
N SER A 101 -28.26 -4.59 -6.13
CA SER A 101 -28.47 -4.00 -7.46
C SER A 101 -28.71 -2.49 -7.46
N GLN A 102 -28.89 -1.87 -6.29
CA GLN A 102 -29.03 -0.42 -6.14
C GLN A 102 -27.71 0.26 -5.76
N LEU A 103 -26.65 -0.52 -5.46
CA LEU A 103 -25.36 0.03 -5.08
C LEU A 103 -24.64 0.55 -6.34
N PRO A 104 -23.98 1.73 -6.24
CA PRO A 104 -23.06 2.20 -7.27
C PRO A 104 -21.94 1.20 -7.54
N ASP A 105 -21.44 1.14 -8.78
CA ASP A 105 -20.40 0.18 -9.21
C ASP A 105 -19.10 0.32 -8.39
N ASP A 106 -18.77 1.52 -7.94
CA ASP A 106 -17.54 1.84 -7.20
C ASP A 106 -17.54 1.40 -5.73
N ILE A 107 -18.72 1.14 -5.15
CA ILE A 107 -18.88 0.65 -3.77
C ILE A 107 -19.70 -0.64 -3.67
N GLY A 108 -20.09 -1.21 -4.82
CA GLY A 108 -20.88 -2.43 -4.93
C GLY A 108 -20.04 -3.71 -4.94
N PRO A 109 -20.68 -4.90 -5.09
CA PRO A 109 -19.99 -6.19 -5.07
C PRO A 109 -18.92 -6.39 -6.14
N ASP A 110 -18.99 -5.60 -7.22
CA ASP A 110 -18.04 -5.64 -8.33
C ASP A 110 -16.83 -4.71 -8.09
N SER A 111 -16.87 -3.88 -7.04
CA SER A 111 -15.73 -3.06 -6.62
C SER A 111 -14.63 -3.94 -6.02
N PRO A 112 -13.36 -3.79 -6.42
CA PRO A 112 -12.25 -4.55 -5.82
C PRO A 112 -12.07 -4.23 -4.32
N TYR A 113 -12.61 -3.10 -3.85
CA TYR A 113 -12.58 -2.69 -2.45
C TYR A 113 -13.77 -3.19 -1.64
N TRP A 114 -14.71 -3.91 -2.26
CA TRP A 114 -15.89 -4.45 -1.58
C TRP A 114 -15.57 -5.18 -0.26
N PRO A 115 -14.49 -5.99 -0.13
CA PRO A 115 -14.19 -6.65 1.14
C PRO A 115 -13.77 -5.67 2.24
N PHE A 116 -13.06 -4.61 1.88
CA PHE A 116 -12.30 -3.77 2.81
C PHE A 116 -13.07 -2.55 3.33
N GLN A 117 -14.18 -2.19 2.69
CA GLN A 117 -14.97 -1.01 3.04
C GLN A 117 -15.97 -1.29 4.18
N LEU A 118 -16.13 -0.35 5.11
CA LEU A 118 -17.37 -0.26 5.89
C LEU A 118 -18.41 0.53 5.08
N LEU A 119 -19.39 -0.17 4.54
CA LEU A 119 -20.45 0.42 3.74
C LEU A 119 -21.57 0.94 4.65
N VAL A 120 -21.90 2.22 4.53
CA VAL A 120 -23.03 2.85 5.22
C VAL A 120 -24.19 2.99 4.23
N LEU A 121 -25.30 2.32 4.53
CA LEU A 121 -26.53 2.39 3.75
C LEU A 121 -27.61 3.12 4.54
N VAL A 122 -28.16 4.21 3.99
CA VAL A 122 -29.38 4.82 4.52
C VAL A 122 -30.56 4.17 3.81
N MET A 123 -31.34 3.40 4.54
CA MET A 123 -32.37 2.51 4.02
C MET A 123 -33.77 3.02 4.33
N LYS A 124 -34.71 2.75 3.43
CA LYS A 124 -36.15 2.85 3.73
C LYS A 124 -36.87 1.61 3.20
N GLY A 125 -37.08 0.62 4.07
CA GLY A 125 -37.50 -0.70 3.61
C GLY A 125 -36.37 -1.37 2.82
N ASN A 126 -36.63 -1.75 1.56
CA ASN A 126 -35.62 -2.31 0.66
C ASN A 126 -34.97 -1.27 -0.26
N ASP A 127 -35.40 -0.01 -0.18
CA ASP A 127 -34.87 1.06 -1.02
C ASP A 127 -33.62 1.66 -0.35
N VAL A 128 -32.53 1.73 -1.12
CA VAL A 128 -31.29 2.41 -0.72
C VAL A 128 -31.46 3.90 -1.04
N LEU A 129 -31.61 4.73 -0.02
CA LEU A 129 -31.70 6.19 -0.17
C LEU A 129 -30.32 6.81 -0.43
N TYR A 130 -29.30 6.26 0.22
CA TYR A 130 -27.90 6.61 0.00
C TYR A 130 -27.00 5.43 0.37
N ALA A 131 -25.89 5.29 -0.34
CA ALA A 131 -24.84 4.32 -0.06
C ALA A 131 -23.49 5.00 -0.23
N GLY A 132 -22.59 4.78 0.74
CA GLY A 132 -21.22 5.30 0.69
C GLY A 132 -20.31 4.55 1.65
N ASN A 133 -19.01 4.72 1.50
CA ASN A 133 -18.02 4.21 2.45
C ASN A 133 -17.97 5.14 3.66
N ILE A 134 -17.88 4.64 4.90
CA ILE A 134 -17.73 5.45 6.12
C ILE A 134 -16.66 6.54 5.98
N ALA A 135 -15.58 6.24 5.26
CA ALA A 135 -14.47 7.16 4.99
C ALA A 135 -14.90 8.47 4.33
N GLU A 136 -15.98 8.44 3.55
CA GLU A 136 -16.56 9.60 2.88
C GLU A 136 -17.04 10.67 3.87
N SER A 137 -17.38 10.29 5.10
CA SER A 137 -17.84 11.25 6.12
C SER A 137 -16.73 12.14 6.69
N ALA A 138 -15.47 11.76 6.50
CA ALA A 138 -14.32 12.53 6.88
C ALA A 138 -13.85 13.38 5.68
N ASP A 139 -14.04 14.70 5.76
CA ASP A 139 -13.63 15.64 4.71
C ASP A 139 -12.11 15.80 4.63
N LEU A 140 -11.48 14.91 3.88
CA LEU A 140 -10.02 14.85 3.73
C LEU A 140 -9.42 16.15 3.17
N ALA A 141 -10.21 17.03 2.52
CA ALA A 141 -9.72 18.34 2.07
C ALA A 141 -9.36 19.28 3.25
N GLY A 142 -9.93 19.02 4.42
CA GLY A 142 -9.63 19.70 5.68
C GLY A 142 -8.44 19.10 6.45
N LEU A 143 -7.93 17.95 6.02
CA LEU A 143 -6.75 17.34 6.60
C LEU A 143 -5.50 18.05 6.05
N ARG A 144 -5.30 19.27 6.55
CA ARG A 144 -4.04 20.00 6.43
C ARG A 144 -3.26 19.75 7.71
N TYR A 145 -2.01 19.36 7.56
CA TYR A 145 -1.12 19.24 8.71
C TYR A 145 -0.87 20.61 9.31
N ASP A 146 -0.68 20.62 10.62
CA ASP A 146 0.00 21.73 11.25
C ASP A 146 1.45 21.74 10.73
N ASP A 147 1.90 22.89 10.21
CA ASP A 147 3.26 23.05 9.67
C ASP A 147 4.31 22.64 10.72
N ALA A 148 4.01 22.79 12.01
CA ALA A 148 4.89 22.39 13.13
C ALA A 148 5.10 20.87 13.25
N VAL A 149 4.15 20.05 12.77
CA VAL A 149 4.26 18.58 12.77
C VAL A 149 5.15 18.10 11.63
N MET A 150 5.02 18.72 10.46
CA MET A 150 5.74 18.34 9.24
C MET A 150 7.08 19.07 9.09
N ASN A 151 7.29 20.14 9.87
CA ASN A 151 8.52 20.94 9.96
C ASN A 151 8.77 21.38 11.41
N PRO A 152 9.01 20.44 12.34
CA PRO A 152 9.32 20.80 13.72
C PRO A 152 10.54 21.73 13.80
N PRO A 153 10.55 22.70 14.75
CA PRO A 153 11.70 23.55 14.97
C PRO A 153 12.94 22.73 15.34
N ALA A 154 14.13 23.21 14.97
CA ALA A 154 15.40 22.54 15.26
C ALA A 154 15.65 22.27 16.76
N HIS A 155 14.88 22.90 17.65
CA HIS A 155 14.88 22.67 19.09
C HIS A 155 13.43 22.61 19.60
N PRO A 156 13.10 21.67 20.51
CA PRO A 156 11.75 21.55 21.06
C PRO A 156 11.33 22.82 21.78
N VAL A 157 10.06 23.19 21.59
CA VAL A 157 9.37 24.18 22.42
C VAL A 157 8.56 23.37 23.43
N ALA A 158 8.82 23.57 24.74
CA ALA A 158 8.33 22.68 25.80
C ALA A 158 6.79 22.65 25.96
N ASP A 159 6.10 23.58 25.31
CA ASP A 159 4.67 23.84 25.35
C ASP A 159 3.98 23.65 24.00
N ASP A 160 4.63 22.96 23.05
CA ASP A 160 4.06 22.72 21.73
C ASP A 160 3.09 21.51 21.74
N PRO A 161 1.79 21.73 21.50
CA PRO A 161 0.73 20.72 21.62
C PRO A 161 0.84 19.58 20.60
N VAL A 162 1.70 19.71 19.58
CA VAL A 162 2.08 18.63 18.66
C VAL A 162 2.67 17.43 19.42
N PHE A 163 3.31 17.66 20.57
CA PHE A 163 4.05 16.63 21.33
C PHE A 163 3.22 15.93 22.41
N ASP A 164 2.01 16.39 22.70
CA ASP A 164 1.25 15.94 23.88
C ASP A 164 0.17 14.90 23.55
N THR A 165 0.02 14.47 22.29
CA THR A 165 -1.18 13.73 21.91
C THR A 165 -0.99 12.68 20.79
N ALA A 166 -1.68 11.53 20.94
CA ALA A 166 -1.67 10.31 20.12
C ALA A 166 -1.84 10.53 18.60
N ASP A 167 -1.45 9.60 17.73
CA ASP A 167 -1.66 9.63 16.26
C ASP A 167 -2.75 10.62 15.74
N PRO A 168 -2.36 11.75 15.10
CA PRO A 168 -3.29 12.78 14.66
C PRO A 168 -4.26 12.29 13.57
N TYR A 169 -3.98 11.14 12.93
CA TYR A 169 -4.87 10.52 11.97
C TYR A 169 -6.00 9.77 12.62
N THR A 170 -5.66 8.87 13.54
CA THR A 170 -6.65 8.23 14.40
C THR A 170 -7.51 9.29 15.07
N ARG A 171 -6.92 10.35 15.66
CA ARG A 171 -7.69 11.47 16.24
C ARG A 171 -8.53 12.24 15.24
N TYR A 172 -8.01 12.50 14.03
CA TYR A 172 -8.78 13.15 12.99
C TYR A 172 -9.98 12.29 12.60
N PHE A 173 -9.80 10.99 12.32
CA PHE A 173 -10.88 10.11 11.94
C PHE A 173 -11.86 9.87 13.10
N LEU A 174 -11.40 9.73 14.35
CA LEU A 174 -12.25 9.71 15.54
C LEU A 174 -13.14 10.96 15.60
N ALA A 175 -12.57 12.14 15.33
CA ALA A 175 -13.30 13.40 15.34
C ALA A 175 -14.23 13.59 14.12
N HIS A 176 -13.90 13.05 12.95
CA HIS A 176 -14.57 13.40 11.69
C HIS A 176 -15.44 12.30 11.09
N LEU A 177 -15.18 11.01 11.36
CA LEU A 177 -16.08 9.95 10.92
C LEU A 177 -17.43 10.09 11.63
N ASN A 178 -18.52 10.08 10.86
CA ASN A 178 -19.85 10.33 11.41
C ASN A 178 -20.97 9.78 10.52
N LEU A 179 -22.03 9.27 11.14
CA LEU A 179 -23.22 8.76 10.42
C LEU A 179 -24.17 9.87 9.98
N GLU A 180 -24.16 11.01 10.69
CA GLU A 180 -24.99 12.18 10.41
C GLU A 180 -24.79 12.68 8.97
N TYR A 181 -23.56 12.61 8.47
CA TYR A 181 -23.22 12.91 7.09
C TYR A 181 -24.09 12.15 6.09
N PHE A 182 -24.17 10.81 6.21
CA PHE A 182 -24.92 9.97 5.27
C PHE A 182 -26.41 10.27 5.32
N VAL A 183 -26.95 10.52 6.52
CA VAL A 183 -28.35 10.91 6.69
C VAL A 183 -28.62 12.28 6.06
N ALA A 184 -27.73 13.25 6.25
CA ALA A 184 -27.84 14.58 5.66
C ALA A 184 -27.80 14.53 4.12
N VAL A 185 -26.93 13.70 3.55
CA VAL A 185 -26.85 13.49 2.10
C VAL A 185 -28.11 12.79 1.57
N ALA A 186 -28.56 11.71 2.23
CA ALA A 186 -29.80 11.01 1.88
C ALA A 186 -31.04 11.92 1.95
N ALA A 187 -31.04 12.87 2.89
CA ALA A 187 -32.10 13.87 3.04
C ALA A 187 -31.98 15.05 2.05
N GLY A 188 -30.90 15.12 1.26
CA GLY A 188 -30.60 16.23 0.35
C GLY A 188 -30.27 17.54 1.08
N GLU A 189 -29.88 17.46 2.35
CA GLU A 189 -29.46 18.59 3.18
C GLU A 189 -27.99 18.95 2.95
N ARG A 190 -27.23 18.01 2.40
CA ARG A 190 -25.82 18.14 2.06
C ARG A 190 -25.55 17.52 0.68
N GLU A 191 -24.65 18.13 -0.09
CA GLU A 191 -24.12 17.47 -1.29
C GLU A 191 -23.09 16.41 -0.90
N PRO A 192 -23.09 15.24 -1.54
CA PRO A 192 -22.07 14.23 -1.29
C PRO A 192 -20.69 14.79 -1.63
N TYR A 193 -19.70 14.44 -0.81
CA TYR A 193 -18.31 14.63 -1.16
C TYR A 193 -17.98 13.86 -2.44
N PRO A 194 -17.01 14.33 -3.23
CA PRO A 194 -16.44 13.50 -4.29
C PRO A 194 -16.00 12.18 -3.64
N PRO A 195 -16.38 11.01 -4.19
CA PRO A 195 -15.93 9.73 -3.63
C PRO A 195 -14.40 9.76 -3.53
N ALA A 196 -13.85 9.16 -2.48
CA ALA A 196 -12.43 8.85 -2.42
C ALA A 196 -12.15 7.88 -3.57
N ILE A 197 -11.80 8.42 -4.73
CA ILE A 197 -11.68 7.61 -5.93
C ILE A 197 -10.49 6.67 -5.69
N PRO A 198 -10.67 5.36 -5.86
CA PRO A 198 -9.55 4.45 -5.96
C PRO A 198 -8.62 4.80 -7.13
N VAL A 199 -7.68 3.92 -7.45
CA VAL A 199 -6.82 4.11 -8.62
C VAL A 199 -7.60 4.05 -9.93
N ASP A 200 -8.29 5.13 -10.30
CA ASP A 200 -8.93 5.27 -11.60
C ASP A 200 -7.86 5.62 -12.62
N LEU A 201 -7.33 4.61 -13.32
CA LEU A 201 -6.39 4.80 -14.43
C LEU A 201 -7.04 5.41 -15.69
N GLY A 202 -8.37 5.58 -15.72
CA GLY A 202 -9.15 6.06 -16.86
C GLY A 202 -9.24 7.58 -17.00
N SER A 203 -9.13 8.33 -15.90
CA SER A 203 -9.47 9.76 -15.84
C SER A 203 -8.37 10.78 -15.47
N PRO A 204 -7.19 10.44 -14.92
CA PRO A 204 -6.26 11.44 -14.41
C PRO A 204 -5.38 12.02 -15.51
N ARG A 205 -4.97 13.29 -15.35
CA ARG A 205 -3.94 13.90 -16.20
C ARG A 205 -2.60 13.21 -15.93
N PRO A 206 -2.02 12.47 -16.89
CA PRO A 206 -0.72 11.81 -16.71
C PRO A 206 0.35 12.84 -16.31
N VAL A 207 1.33 12.39 -15.55
CA VAL A 207 2.56 13.15 -15.30
C VAL A 207 3.56 12.91 -16.42
N PRO A 208 4.38 13.91 -16.79
CA PRO A 208 5.46 13.68 -17.74
C PRO A 208 6.49 12.73 -17.11
N LEU A 209 6.60 11.53 -17.66
CA LEU A 209 7.68 10.60 -17.36
C LEU A 209 8.79 10.76 -18.41
N ALA A 210 10.03 10.60 -17.97
CA ALA A 210 11.16 10.41 -18.87
C ALA A 210 11.12 8.99 -19.44
N ARG A 211 12.10 8.69 -20.28
CA ARG A 211 12.33 7.35 -20.80
C ARG A 211 12.64 6.33 -19.69
N HIS A 212 13.39 6.74 -18.66
CA HIS A 212 13.77 5.91 -17.51
C HIS A 212 13.46 6.67 -16.24
N ASN A 213 12.72 6.04 -15.32
CA ASN A 213 12.18 6.70 -14.14
C ASN A 213 12.46 5.86 -12.89
N LEU A 214 12.85 6.54 -11.82
CA LEU A 214 12.84 6.04 -10.46
C LEU A 214 11.68 6.72 -9.73
N VAL A 215 10.67 5.97 -9.34
CA VAL A 215 9.55 6.47 -8.54
C VAL A 215 9.74 5.98 -7.11
N LEU A 216 9.97 6.90 -6.17
CA LEU A 216 10.05 6.58 -4.74
C LEU A 216 8.70 6.91 -4.11
N TRP A 217 8.07 5.92 -3.50
CA TRP A 217 6.74 6.06 -2.90
C TRP A 217 6.74 5.71 -1.42
N GLY A 218 6.34 6.69 -0.60
CA GLY A 218 6.26 6.56 0.85
C GLY A 218 4.87 6.06 1.21
N SER A 219 4.74 4.76 1.47
CA SER A 219 3.45 4.14 1.76
C SER A 219 3.20 4.16 3.26
N ALA A 220 2.22 4.93 3.70
CA ALA A 220 1.80 4.98 5.10
C ALA A 220 0.35 5.48 5.18
N GLY A 221 -0.37 5.14 6.26
CA GLY A 221 -1.67 5.76 6.53
C GLY A 221 -1.49 7.26 6.71
N ASN A 222 -0.36 7.63 7.32
CA ASN A 222 0.12 8.99 7.41
C ASN A 222 1.65 9.12 7.58
N PRO A 223 2.25 10.30 7.34
CA PRO A 223 3.67 10.60 7.36
C PRO A 223 4.31 10.56 8.74
N LEU A 224 3.51 10.49 9.82
CA LEU A 224 4.06 10.28 11.15
C LEU A 224 4.23 8.79 11.47
N GLU A 225 3.59 7.90 10.72
CA GLU A 225 3.93 6.48 10.77
C GLU A 225 5.31 6.31 10.12
N ASN A 226 6.27 5.79 10.89
CA ASN A 226 7.66 5.63 10.47
C ASN A 226 8.30 6.91 9.92
N ALA A 227 7.97 8.00 10.61
CA ALA A 227 8.28 9.37 10.24
C ALA A 227 9.76 9.55 9.86
N LEU A 228 10.69 8.92 10.59
CA LEU A 228 12.12 9.02 10.29
C LEU A 228 12.61 7.97 9.28
N PHE A 229 12.14 6.73 9.42
CA PHE A 229 12.60 5.59 8.59
C PHE A 229 12.32 5.81 7.10
N ILE A 230 11.07 6.15 6.74
CA ILE A 230 10.65 6.30 5.34
C ILE A 230 11.51 7.33 4.60
N PRO A 231 11.62 8.60 5.04
CA PRO A 231 12.42 9.58 4.32
C PRO A 231 13.92 9.25 4.34
N MET A 232 14.45 8.64 5.42
CA MET A 232 15.88 8.28 5.46
C MET A 232 16.20 7.25 4.39
N ARG A 233 15.39 6.19 4.32
CA ARG A 233 15.61 5.12 3.36
C ARG A 233 15.33 5.58 1.93
N MET A 234 14.30 6.41 1.69
CA MET A 234 14.08 7.04 0.39
C MET A 234 15.28 7.86 -0.09
N ARG A 235 15.85 8.70 0.78
CA ARG A 235 17.04 9.50 0.43
C ARG A 235 18.20 8.59 0.07
N GLU A 236 18.50 7.59 0.89
CA GLU A 236 19.61 6.68 0.65
C GLU A 236 19.45 5.90 -0.66
N ILE A 237 18.24 5.39 -0.95
CA ILE A 237 17.93 4.71 -2.21
C ILE A 237 18.08 5.68 -3.38
N ARG A 238 17.52 6.89 -3.27
CA ARG A 238 17.66 7.93 -4.30
C ARG A 238 19.12 8.17 -4.63
N ASP A 239 19.93 8.45 -3.62
CA ASP A 239 21.31 8.84 -3.78
C ASP A 239 22.13 7.65 -4.34
N ALA A 240 21.93 6.43 -3.81
CA ALA A 240 22.60 5.23 -4.29
C ALA A 240 22.26 4.90 -5.76
N VAL A 241 20.98 4.95 -6.14
CA VAL A 241 20.55 4.68 -7.53
C VAL A 241 21.06 5.77 -8.47
N GLN A 242 20.92 7.04 -8.09
CA GLN A 242 21.37 8.17 -8.91
C GLN A 242 22.88 8.12 -9.16
N ASP A 243 23.67 7.76 -8.16
CA ASP A 243 25.11 7.58 -8.31
C ASP A 243 25.44 6.38 -9.22
N ALA A 244 24.81 5.23 -9.00
CA ALA A 244 25.04 4.00 -9.76
C ALA A 244 24.70 4.16 -11.24
N VAL A 245 23.60 4.83 -11.55
CA VAL A 245 23.14 5.08 -12.94
C VAL A 245 23.58 6.45 -13.48
N ARG A 246 24.47 7.16 -12.79
CA ARG A 246 25.03 8.47 -13.18
C ARG A 246 23.95 9.50 -13.56
N GLY A 247 22.86 9.52 -12.82
CA GLY A 247 21.75 10.46 -13.02
C GLY A 247 20.92 10.25 -14.29
N GLN A 248 20.97 9.06 -14.90
CA GLN A 248 20.25 8.77 -16.14
C GLN A 248 18.76 8.46 -15.95
N MET A 249 18.31 8.26 -14.71
CA MET A 249 16.89 8.09 -14.36
C MET A 249 16.32 9.41 -13.84
N GLN A 250 15.15 9.81 -14.34
CA GLN A 250 14.38 10.86 -13.69
C GLN A 250 13.82 10.32 -12.38
N THR A 251 14.16 10.95 -11.25
CA THR A 251 13.53 10.64 -9.97
C THR A 251 12.22 11.40 -9.83
N LEU A 252 11.20 10.71 -9.33
CA LEU A 252 9.96 11.27 -8.85
C LEU A 252 9.71 10.76 -7.43
N VAL A 253 9.53 11.67 -6.46
CA VAL A 253 9.26 11.32 -5.06
C VAL A 253 7.81 11.62 -4.70
N LEU A 254 7.07 10.58 -4.32
CA LEU A 254 5.73 10.63 -3.78
C LEU A 254 5.83 10.49 -2.26
N PHE A 255 5.87 11.62 -1.60
CA PHE A 255 6.00 11.74 -0.16
C PHE A 255 5.38 13.07 0.25
N GLY A 256 5.14 13.27 1.52
CA GLY A 256 4.66 14.56 1.97
C GLY A 256 3.28 14.98 1.44
N GLY A 257 2.89 16.21 1.79
CA GLY A 257 1.80 16.91 1.12
C GLY A 257 2.22 17.39 -0.28
N GLY A 258 3.20 16.73 -0.91
CA GLY A 258 3.80 17.10 -2.17
C GLY A 258 4.79 18.27 -2.06
N PRO A 259 5.10 18.95 -3.17
CA PRO A 259 6.18 19.94 -3.22
C PRO A 259 5.87 21.21 -2.43
N GLU A 260 4.58 21.49 -2.22
CA GLU A 260 4.10 22.61 -1.40
C GLU A 260 3.99 22.22 0.08
N GLY A 261 3.75 20.95 0.37
CA GLY A 261 3.81 20.39 1.72
C GLY A 261 5.27 20.10 2.07
N GLN A 262 5.94 21.02 2.78
CA GLN A 262 7.28 20.76 3.30
C GLN A 262 7.16 19.63 4.33
N ALA A 263 7.25 18.40 3.87
CA ALA A 263 7.26 17.20 4.69
C ALA A 263 8.71 16.77 4.82
N ASN A 264 9.43 17.46 5.68
CA ASN A 264 10.79 17.11 6.02
C ASN A 264 10.95 17.45 7.48
N ASP A 265 11.40 16.45 8.24
CA ASP A 265 11.75 16.50 9.66
C ASP A 265 10.70 15.78 10.51
N THR A 266 11.16 14.81 11.29
CA THR A 266 10.30 14.12 12.24
C THR A 266 11.02 14.00 13.57
N SER A 267 10.21 13.96 14.62
CA SER A 267 10.69 13.62 15.94
C SER A 267 11.10 12.15 15.99
N TYR A 268 12.06 11.85 16.86
CA TYR A 268 12.34 10.50 17.36
C TYR A 268 12.53 10.58 18.87
N ILE A 269 12.38 9.45 19.56
CA ILE A 269 12.69 9.36 20.99
C ILE A 269 14.12 8.83 21.12
N ASP A 270 15.00 9.56 21.80
CA ASP A 270 16.37 9.11 22.05
C ASP A 270 16.46 8.11 23.21
N GLU A 271 17.66 7.57 23.45
CA GLU A 271 17.91 6.61 24.53
C GLU A 271 17.56 7.13 25.94
N ALA A 272 17.53 8.45 26.13
CA ALA A 272 17.16 9.08 27.39
C ALA A 272 15.63 9.24 27.56
N GLY A 273 14.86 8.90 26.52
CA GLY A 273 13.42 9.12 26.46
C GLY A 273 13.04 10.53 26.03
N ASP A 274 14.00 11.35 25.58
CA ASP A 274 13.75 12.71 25.13
C ASP A 274 13.32 12.72 23.65
N THR A 275 12.34 13.55 23.32
CA THR A 275 12.02 13.85 21.92
C THR A 275 13.15 14.67 21.28
N ARG A 276 13.73 14.14 20.21
CA ARG A 276 14.73 14.76 19.34
C ARG A 276 14.19 14.91 17.94
N PHE A 277 14.86 15.69 17.11
CA PHE A 277 14.47 15.93 15.72
C PHE A 277 15.63 15.64 14.79
N LYS A 278 15.35 14.98 13.67
CA LYS A 278 16.32 14.78 12.60
C LYS A 278 15.74 15.22 11.28
N ARG A 279 16.50 16.09 10.60
CA ARG A 279 16.21 16.54 9.25
C ARG A 279 16.80 15.59 8.22
N VAL A 280 15.98 15.18 7.26
CA VAL A 280 16.37 14.17 6.26
C VAL A 280 16.46 14.76 4.85
N ASP A 281 15.73 15.83 4.54
CA ASP A 281 15.75 16.51 3.22
C ASP A 281 15.50 15.55 2.04
N VAL A 282 14.41 14.75 2.11
CA VAL A 282 14.06 13.84 1.01
C VAL A 282 13.41 14.61 -0.16
N GLY A 283 12.69 15.70 0.10
CA GLY A 283 11.97 16.47 -0.91
C GLY A 283 10.83 15.66 -1.56
N ALA A 284 9.74 16.32 -1.92
CA ALA A 284 8.61 15.67 -2.58
C ALA A 284 8.28 16.36 -3.90
N ASP A 285 8.01 15.59 -4.95
CA ASP A 285 7.52 16.10 -6.23
C ASP A 285 5.99 16.08 -6.29
N MET A 286 5.39 15.13 -5.55
CA MET A 286 3.95 14.91 -5.46
C MET A 286 3.61 14.38 -4.06
N ASP A 287 2.38 14.58 -3.62
CA ASP A 287 1.88 13.95 -2.41
C ASP A 287 1.76 12.44 -2.59
N ALA A 288 1.85 11.67 -1.49
CA ALA A 288 1.73 10.20 -1.53
C ALA A 288 0.26 9.70 -1.60
N SER A 289 -0.65 10.55 -2.10
CA SER A 289 -2.07 10.23 -2.21
C SER A 289 -2.35 9.26 -3.37
N GLY A 290 -3.51 8.61 -3.30
CA GLY A 290 -4.00 7.78 -4.41
C GLY A 290 -4.02 8.55 -5.73
N ALA A 291 -4.55 9.77 -5.75
CA ALA A 291 -4.61 10.59 -6.96
C ALA A 291 -3.24 10.80 -7.62
N SER A 292 -2.19 11.02 -6.84
CA SER A 292 -0.84 11.22 -7.36
C SER A 292 -0.23 9.93 -7.88
N LEU A 293 -0.40 8.82 -7.16
CA LEU A 293 0.02 7.51 -7.63
C LEU A 293 -0.71 7.11 -8.92
N ASN A 294 -2.02 7.38 -9.03
CA ASN A 294 -2.81 7.13 -10.24
C ASN A 294 -2.24 7.85 -11.45
N ARG A 295 -1.82 9.10 -11.28
CA ARG A 295 -1.24 9.90 -12.36
C ARG A 295 0.07 9.28 -12.85
N VAL A 296 0.91 8.79 -11.93
CA VAL A 296 2.15 8.08 -12.26
C VAL A 296 1.83 6.80 -13.01
N LEU A 297 1.02 5.93 -12.43
CA LEU A 297 0.65 4.64 -13.01
C LEU A 297 -0.04 4.78 -14.36
N THR A 298 -0.90 5.78 -14.53
CA THR A 298 -1.52 6.12 -15.82
C THR A 298 -0.47 6.51 -16.86
N SER A 299 0.60 7.20 -16.44
CA SER A 299 1.68 7.58 -17.34
C SER A 299 2.50 6.38 -17.77
N VAL A 300 2.81 5.46 -16.84
CA VAL A 300 3.45 4.18 -17.16
C VAL A 300 2.59 3.35 -18.12
N ARG A 301 1.28 3.31 -17.89
CA ARG A 301 0.31 2.60 -18.73
C ARG A 301 0.26 3.14 -20.16
N LEU A 302 0.24 4.47 -20.31
CA LEU A 302 0.05 5.15 -21.59
C LEU A 302 1.34 5.29 -22.41
N ASP A 303 2.50 5.36 -21.76
CA ASP A 303 3.80 5.46 -22.44
C ASP A 303 4.52 4.11 -22.42
N GLY A 304 4.25 3.28 -23.43
CA GLY A 304 4.92 1.97 -23.62
C GLY A 304 6.44 2.03 -23.86
N ARG A 305 7.07 3.21 -23.76
CA ARG A 305 8.53 3.39 -23.77
C ARG A 305 9.11 3.86 -22.44
N ALA A 306 8.27 4.18 -21.46
CA ALA A 306 8.72 4.60 -20.14
C ALA A 306 9.06 3.36 -19.30
N HIS A 307 10.34 3.15 -19.04
CA HIS A 307 10.83 2.14 -18.11
C HIS A 307 10.79 2.73 -16.70
N THR A 308 10.06 2.09 -15.79
CA THR A 308 9.79 2.64 -14.46
C THR A 308 10.15 1.63 -13.39
N LEU A 309 11.09 2.01 -12.53
CA LEU A 309 11.37 1.35 -11.27
C LEU A 309 10.55 2.05 -10.17
N LEU A 310 9.53 1.39 -9.66
CA LEU A 310 8.75 1.83 -8.52
C LEU A 310 9.31 1.23 -7.24
N VAL A 311 9.73 2.07 -6.31
CA VAL A 311 10.25 1.65 -5.00
C VAL A 311 9.28 2.09 -3.92
N GLN A 312 8.69 1.11 -3.24
CA GLN A 312 7.81 1.35 -2.10
C GLN A 312 8.61 1.28 -0.80
N VAL A 313 8.53 2.34 0.00
CA VAL A 313 9.17 2.48 1.31
C VAL A 313 8.09 2.78 2.35
N GLY A 314 7.91 1.89 3.32
CA GLY A 314 6.97 2.09 4.43
C GLY A 314 6.08 0.87 4.70
N HIS A 315 4.81 1.11 4.98
CA HIS A 315 3.84 0.12 5.41
C HIS A 315 3.08 -0.51 4.26
N SER A 316 2.62 -1.74 4.47
CA SER A 316 1.59 -2.40 3.70
C SER A 316 0.93 -3.47 4.59
N GLY A 317 -0.35 -3.75 4.33
CA GLY A 317 -1.14 -4.75 5.02
C GLY A 317 -1.50 -5.91 4.12
N THR A 318 -2.25 -6.87 4.68
CA THR A 318 -2.77 -8.06 3.97
C THR A 318 -3.70 -7.75 2.79
N VAL A 319 -4.12 -6.49 2.67
CA VAL A 319 -5.11 -5.99 1.70
C VAL A 319 -4.53 -4.88 0.81
N GLY A 320 -3.22 -4.64 0.90
CA GLY A 320 -2.54 -3.62 0.14
C GLY A 320 -1.89 -2.53 0.98
N SER A 321 -1.36 -1.55 0.28
CA SER A 321 -0.52 -0.52 0.87
C SER A 321 -1.32 0.73 1.18
N PRO A 322 -1.26 1.27 2.41
CA PRO A 322 -2.00 2.46 2.76
C PRO A 322 -1.57 3.65 1.88
N LEU A 323 -2.58 4.42 1.48
CA LEU A 323 -2.42 5.67 0.77
C LEU A 323 -2.62 6.80 1.75
N TRP A 324 -1.75 7.80 1.67
CA TRP A 324 -1.81 8.87 2.62
C TRP A 324 -3.13 9.65 2.47
N GLY A 325 -3.80 9.86 3.61
CA GLY A 325 -5.03 10.63 3.68
C GLY A 325 -6.21 9.83 3.14
N SER A 326 -6.11 8.50 3.12
CA SER A 326 -7.13 7.60 2.59
C SER A 326 -7.30 6.42 3.54
N LEU A 327 -8.54 5.99 3.75
CA LEU A 327 -8.85 4.70 4.39
C LEU A 327 -8.84 3.54 3.39
N LEU A 328 -8.65 3.83 2.09
CA LEU A 328 -8.40 2.83 1.05
C LEU A 328 -6.90 2.58 0.90
N THR A 329 -6.55 1.32 0.65
CA THR A 329 -5.21 0.86 0.30
C THR A 329 -5.07 0.77 -1.23
N LEU A 330 -3.85 0.92 -1.75
CA LEU A 330 -3.51 0.43 -3.09
C LEU A 330 -3.49 -1.09 -3.04
N SER A 331 -4.30 -1.75 -3.86
CA SER A 331 -4.32 -3.22 -3.99
C SER A 331 -3.50 -3.69 -5.21
N PRO A 332 -3.22 -5.00 -5.35
CA PRO A 332 -2.59 -5.54 -6.55
C PRO A 332 -3.42 -5.26 -7.82
N ASP A 333 -4.76 -5.36 -7.72
CA ASP A 333 -5.69 -5.12 -8.83
C ASP A 333 -5.53 -3.70 -9.43
N ASP A 334 -5.12 -2.73 -8.62
CA ASP A 334 -4.87 -1.36 -9.07
C ASP A 334 -3.66 -1.26 -10.03
N LEU A 335 -2.73 -2.20 -9.92
CA LEU A 335 -1.52 -2.27 -10.76
C LEU A 335 -1.72 -3.18 -11.98
N ASP A 336 -2.63 -4.15 -11.94
CA ASP A 336 -2.90 -5.09 -13.05
C ASP A 336 -3.23 -4.37 -14.37
N GLY A 337 -3.96 -3.25 -14.29
CA GLY A 337 -4.30 -2.43 -15.45
C GLY A 337 -3.11 -1.74 -16.11
N VAL A 338 -1.97 -1.62 -15.42
CA VAL A 338 -0.73 -0.99 -15.92
C VAL A 338 0.09 -1.98 -16.75
N THR A 339 0.24 -3.22 -16.27
CA THR A 339 1.04 -4.24 -16.95
C THR A 339 0.29 -4.85 -18.12
N ALA A 340 -1.03 -5.03 -18.01
CA ALA A 340 -1.86 -5.53 -19.10
C ALA A 340 -1.81 -4.66 -20.38
N SER A 341 -1.50 -3.36 -20.24
CA SER A 341 -1.35 -2.45 -21.38
C SER A 341 0.06 -2.43 -21.99
N GLY A 342 0.99 -3.22 -21.46
CA GLY A 342 2.40 -3.26 -21.89
C GLY A 342 3.30 -2.19 -21.24
N GLY A 343 2.89 -1.56 -20.13
CA GLY A 343 3.78 -0.69 -19.36
C GLY A 343 4.96 -1.47 -18.75
N ASP A 344 6.17 -0.92 -18.80
CA ASP A 344 7.37 -1.56 -18.22
C ASP A 344 7.58 -1.08 -16.78
N LEU A 345 6.84 -1.70 -15.86
CA LEU A 345 6.88 -1.44 -14.42
C LEU A 345 7.62 -2.57 -13.69
N VAL A 346 8.75 -2.24 -13.05
CA VAL A 346 9.43 -3.08 -12.07
C VAL A 346 9.18 -2.53 -10.68
N MET A 347 8.87 -3.39 -9.71
CA MET A 347 8.58 -2.96 -8.34
C MET A 347 9.61 -3.52 -7.36
N VAL A 348 10.10 -2.68 -6.45
CA VAL A 348 10.87 -3.10 -5.27
C VAL A 348 10.15 -2.59 -4.04
N SER A 349 9.81 -3.44 -3.08
CA SER A 349 9.06 -3.02 -1.89
C SER A 349 9.72 -3.49 -0.61
N GLY A 350 9.88 -2.54 0.32
CA GLY A 350 10.37 -2.78 1.68
C GLY A 350 9.26 -3.06 2.70
N ALA A 351 8.01 -3.16 2.26
CA ALA A 351 6.86 -3.16 3.16
C ALA A 351 6.46 -4.55 3.65
N CYS A 352 5.79 -4.62 4.80
CA CYS A 352 5.12 -5.83 5.28
C CYS A 352 4.11 -6.34 4.24
N HIS A 353 3.90 -7.67 4.16
CA HIS A 353 2.98 -8.29 3.19
C HIS A 353 3.25 -7.98 1.72
N SER A 354 4.35 -7.29 1.38
CA SER A 354 4.55 -6.69 0.05
C SER A 354 4.54 -7.69 -1.11
N GLY A 355 4.81 -8.97 -0.84
CA GLY A 355 4.63 -10.06 -1.79
C GLY A 355 3.21 -10.18 -2.35
N LEU A 356 2.20 -9.57 -1.73
CA LEU A 356 0.84 -9.50 -2.30
C LEU A 356 0.82 -8.86 -3.70
N PHE A 357 1.79 -7.98 -3.99
CA PHE A 357 1.92 -7.31 -5.29
C PHE A 357 2.73 -8.14 -6.28
N ALA A 358 3.24 -9.33 -5.93
CA ALA A 358 4.25 -10.03 -6.73
C ALA A 358 3.87 -10.30 -8.19
N ARG A 359 2.56 -10.40 -8.47
CA ARG A 359 2.04 -10.67 -9.81
C ARG A 359 1.54 -9.44 -10.57
N ALA A 360 1.48 -8.31 -9.90
CA ALA A 360 0.90 -7.08 -10.45
C ALA A 360 1.87 -6.30 -11.38
N PRO A 361 3.18 -6.14 -11.06
CA PRO A 361 4.16 -5.54 -11.95
C PRO A 361 4.70 -6.56 -12.96
N ARG A 362 5.56 -6.12 -13.88
CA ARG A 362 6.21 -7.04 -14.85
C ARG A 362 7.11 -8.04 -14.14
N CYS A 363 7.85 -7.56 -13.15
CA CYS A 363 8.50 -8.36 -12.12
C CYS A 363 8.67 -7.49 -10.88
N GLY A 364 8.87 -8.13 -9.73
CA GLY A 364 9.10 -7.42 -8.48
C GLY A 364 9.90 -8.18 -7.45
N PHE A 365 10.35 -7.41 -6.47
CA PHE A 365 11.27 -7.81 -5.43
C PHE A 365 10.76 -7.29 -4.09
N PHE A 366 10.43 -8.18 -3.17
CA PHE A 366 9.63 -7.85 -1.99
C PHE A 366 10.35 -8.29 -0.72
N ALA A 367 10.32 -7.43 0.29
CA ALA A 367 10.90 -7.72 1.60
C ALA A 367 10.17 -8.85 2.33
N ALA A 368 8.90 -9.07 2.01
CA ALA A 368 8.05 -10.03 2.71
C ALA A 368 7.18 -10.86 1.75
N HIS A 369 7.02 -12.14 2.08
CA HIS A 369 5.95 -13.02 1.62
C HIS A 369 4.56 -12.37 1.87
N PRO A 370 3.51 -12.66 1.08
CA PRO A 370 2.17 -12.07 1.25
C PRO A 370 1.59 -12.17 2.67
N GLU A 371 1.99 -13.19 3.43
CA GLU A 371 1.44 -13.51 4.76
C GLU A 371 2.35 -13.11 5.93
N VAL A 372 3.48 -12.44 5.69
CA VAL A 372 4.48 -12.13 6.74
C VAL A 372 4.79 -10.65 6.84
N LEU A 373 5.36 -10.26 7.98
CA LEU A 373 5.89 -8.92 8.20
C LEU A 373 7.33 -8.81 7.71
N ALA A 374 7.72 -7.59 7.32
CA ALA A 374 9.10 -7.24 7.02
C ALA A 374 9.70 -6.48 8.21
N VAL A 375 11.01 -6.57 8.39
CA VAL A 375 11.75 -5.69 9.29
C VAL A 375 11.89 -4.31 8.61
N GLY A 376 11.54 -3.27 9.36
CA GLY A 376 11.60 -1.89 8.89
C GLY A 376 10.57 -1.01 9.58
N CYS A 377 10.80 -0.67 10.84
CA CYS A 377 9.98 0.23 11.67
C CYS A 377 10.80 0.88 12.82
N GLN A 378 12.13 0.87 12.71
CA GLN A 378 13.01 1.45 13.71
C GLN A 378 12.75 2.95 13.82
N LEU A 379 12.66 3.48 15.05
CA LEU A 379 12.26 4.87 15.28
C LEU A 379 13.45 5.80 15.50
N SER A 380 14.57 5.26 16.00
CA SER A 380 15.78 6.06 16.25
C SER A 380 16.75 6.07 15.05
N PRO A 381 17.50 7.18 14.83
CA PRO A 381 18.53 7.28 13.80
C PRO A 381 19.52 6.11 13.81
N ASP A 382 20.02 5.75 15.00
CA ASP A 382 21.03 4.72 15.15
C ASP A 382 20.44 3.34 14.81
N ALA A 383 19.20 3.05 15.21
CA ALA A 383 18.54 1.81 14.86
C ALA A 383 18.27 1.71 13.35
N ILE A 384 17.89 2.81 12.68
CA ILE A 384 17.70 2.87 11.22
C ILE A 384 19.04 2.72 10.47
N GLU A 385 20.10 3.37 10.94
CA GLU A 385 21.43 3.31 10.31
C GLU A 385 22.10 1.94 10.51
N ASN A 386 21.69 1.18 11.53
CA ASN A 386 22.20 -0.15 11.84
C ASN A 386 21.17 -1.27 11.59
N SER A 387 20.02 -0.98 10.97
CA SER A 387 19.06 -2.01 10.58
C SER A 387 19.57 -2.75 9.36
N ASP A 388 19.49 -4.07 9.40
CA ASP A 388 19.70 -4.94 8.24
C ASP A 388 18.35 -5.12 7.50
N ASP A 389 17.66 -4.03 7.16
CA ASP A 389 16.40 -4.11 6.42
C ASP A 389 16.60 -4.39 4.93
N TYR A 390 15.59 -5.01 4.33
CA TYR A 390 15.63 -5.48 2.96
C TYR A 390 16.02 -4.42 1.93
N LEU A 391 15.44 -3.21 2.01
CA LEU A 391 15.70 -2.17 1.00
C LEU A 391 17.14 -1.69 1.03
N ARG A 392 17.70 -1.52 2.23
CA ARG A 392 19.10 -1.16 2.40
C ARG A 392 20.00 -2.22 1.75
N GLU A 393 19.84 -3.49 2.11
CA GLU A 393 20.70 -4.56 1.62
C GLU A 393 20.51 -4.80 0.10
N PHE A 394 19.28 -4.72 -0.39
CA PHE A 394 18.96 -4.83 -1.81
C PHE A 394 19.64 -3.72 -2.61
N PHE A 395 19.45 -2.45 -2.22
CA PHE A 395 20.04 -1.34 -2.98
C PHE A 395 21.54 -1.24 -2.78
N HIS A 396 22.09 -1.64 -1.62
CA HIS A 396 23.53 -1.79 -1.45
C HIS A 396 24.11 -2.74 -2.49
N ALA A 397 23.52 -3.93 -2.64
CA ALA A 397 23.96 -4.89 -3.63
C ALA A 397 23.73 -4.40 -5.07
N ALA A 398 22.51 -3.93 -5.39
CA ALA A 398 22.13 -3.53 -6.74
C ALA A 398 22.96 -2.36 -7.30
N THR A 399 23.53 -1.53 -6.41
CA THR A 399 24.29 -0.32 -6.78
C THR A 399 25.80 -0.47 -6.61
N THR A 400 26.27 -1.59 -6.04
CA THR A 400 27.71 -1.85 -5.86
C THR A 400 28.28 -2.57 -7.08
N PRO A 401 29.09 -1.91 -7.92
CA PRO A 401 29.66 -2.55 -9.10
C PRO A 401 30.68 -3.63 -8.73
N ASP A 402 30.77 -4.64 -9.59
CA ASP A 402 31.82 -5.65 -9.50
C ASP A 402 33.21 -5.08 -9.87
N LYS A 403 34.22 -5.95 -9.88
CA LYS A 403 35.60 -5.57 -10.21
C LYS A 403 35.76 -5.03 -11.63
N ASP A 404 34.84 -5.36 -12.54
CA ASP A 404 34.82 -4.91 -13.92
C ASP A 404 33.94 -3.66 -14.11
N GLY A 405 33.36 -3.13 -13.04
CA GLY A 405 32.52 -1.95 -13.07
C GLY A 405 31.07 -2.21 -13.48
N LYS A 406 30.64 -3.48 -13.54
CA LYS A 406 29.27 -3.86 -13.91
C LYS A 406 28.39 -3.95 -12.67
N LEU A 407 27.17 -3.43 -12.78
CA LEU A 407 26.18 -3.61 -11.72
C LEU A 407 25.63 -5.05 -11.73
N PRO A 408 25.39 -5.66 -10.57
CA PRO A 408 24.77 -6.97 -10.49
C PRO A 408 23.32 -6.91 -10.96
N THR A 409 22.77 -8.09 -11.26
CA THR A 409 21.34 -8.23 -11.58
C THR A 409 20.50 -7.93 -10.34
N MET A 410 19.27 -7.46 -10.53
CA MET A 410 18.35 -7.25 -9.41
C MET A 410 17.98 -8.57 -8.72
N LEU A 411 17.95 -9.70 -9.45
CA LEU A 411 17.85 -11.03 -8.86
C LEU A 411 19.03 -11.35 -7.92
N ALA A 412 20.26 -11.02 -8.32
CA ALA A 412 21.42 -11.19 -7.44
C ALA A 412 21.37 -10.27 -6.22
N ALA A 413 20.86 -9.04 -6.39
CA ALA A 413 20.65 -8.10 -5.29
C ALA A 413 19.57 -8.59 -4.30
N HIS A 414 18.49 -9.20 -4.80
CA HIS A 414 17.49 -9.86 -3.96
C HIS A 414 18.13 -10.97 -3.13
N TRP A 415 18.81 -11.92 -3.77
CA TRP A 415 19.43 -13.04 -3.06
C TRP A 415 20.52 -12.62 -2.08
N TYR A 416 21.24 -11.54 -2.38
CA TYR A 416 22.12 -10.91 -1.41
C TYR A 416 21.32 -10.42 -0.20
N ALA A 417 20.29 -9.60 -0.40
CA ALA A 417 19.44 -9.10 0.68
C ALA A 417 18.86 -10.26 1.52
N SER A 418 18.24 -11.26 0.88
CA SER A 418 17.62 -12.42 1.55
C SER A 418 18.56 -13.23 2.45
N THR A 419 19.88 -13.10 2.26
CA THR A 419 20.91 -13.79 3.08
C THR A 419 21.59 -12.88 4.09
N HIS A 420 21.35 -11.57 4.04
CA HIS A 420 21.96 -10.55 4.92
C HIS A 420 20.96 -9.91 5.89
N ILE A 421 19.66 -10.04 5.63
CA ILE A 421 18.58 -9.62 6.51
C ILE A 421 18.36 -10.59 7.70
N GLU A 422 17.39 -10.32 8.58
CA GLU A 422 17.17 -11.15 9.77
C GLU A 422 16.65 -12.56 9.40
N PRO A 423 17.06 -13.63 10.10
CA PRO A 423 16.83 -15.02 9.68
C PRO A 423 15.36 -15.46 9.74
N HIS A 424 14.47 -14.68 10.33
CA HIS A 424 13.02 -14.94 10.33
C HIS A 424 12.31 -14.29 9.15
N GLU A 425 12.99 -13.42 8.39
CA GLU A 425 12.38 -12.76 7.24
C GLU A 425 12.31 -13.71 6.04
N ILE A 426 11.23 -13.54 5.27
CA ILE A 426 10.95 -14.35 4.09
C ILE A 426 10.73 -13.37 2.95
N SER A 427 11.81 -12.96 2.30
CA SER A 427 11.73 -12.11 1.10
C SER A 427 11.09 -12.89 -0.06
N TYR A 428 10.52 -12.17 -1.02
CA TYR A 428 9.67 -12.77 -2.05
C TYR A 428 9.92 -12.17 -3.44
N LEU A 429 9.67 -12.96 -4.49
CA LEU A 429 9.80 -12.56 -5.90
C LEU A 429 8.52 -12.84 -6.68
N THR A 430 8.40 -12.25 -7.88
CA THR A 430 7.36 -12.62 -8.85
C THR A 430 7.44 -14.09 -9.22
N THR A 431 8.64 -14.61 -9.40
CA THR A 431 8.88 -16.03 -9.66
C THR A 431 8.48 -16.95 -8.49
N ASP A 432 8.59 -16.49 -7.23
CA ASP A 432 8.09 -17.25 -6.08
C ASP A 432 6.56 -17.36 -6.10
N ALA A 433 5.85 -16.29 -6.46
CA ALA A 433 4.40 -16.34 -6.64
C ALA A 433 3.94 -17.36 -7.70
N ILE A 434 4.71 -17.51 -8.79
CA ILE A 434 4.43 -18.53 -9.82
C ILE A 434 4.65 -19.95 -9.27
N ILE A 435 5.70 -20.14 -8.46
CA ILE A 435 6.00 -21.41 -7.83
C ILE A 435 4.91 -21.80 -6.83
N ASP A 436 4.47 -20.85 -6.00
CA ASP A 436 3.46 -21.09 -4.97
C ASP A 436 2.09 -21.36 -5.58
N ASP A 437 1.65 -20.59 -6.59
CA ASP A 437 0.43 -20.88 -7.36
C ASP A 437 0.42 -22.33 -7.91
N TRP A 438 1.58 -22.80 -8.36
CA TRP A 438 1.70 -24.15 -8.91
C TRP A 438 1.59 -25.21 -7.82
N PHE A 439 2.24 -25.02 -6.67
CA PHE A 439 2.15 -25.96 -5.55
C PHE A 439 0.77 -25.94 -4.88
N ASP A 440 0.10 -24.79 -4.82
CA ASP A 440 -1.28 -24.70 -4.34
C ASP A 440 -2.25 -25.49 -5.24
N ALA A 441 -2.02 -25.44 -6.55
CA ALA A 441 -2.77 -26.25 -7.52
C ALA A 441 -2.39 -27.74 -7.50
N HIS A 442 -1.21 -28.09 -7.00
CA HIS A 442 -0.67 -29.46 -6.99
C HIS A 442 0.01 -29.81 -5.65
N PRO A 443 -0.75 -29.84 -4.54
CA PRO A 443 -0.17 -30.00 -3.20
C PRO A 443 0.53 -31.36 -3.02
N ASP A 444 0.17 -32.38 -3.79
CA ASP A 444 0.83 -33.69 -3.78
C ASP A 444 2.26 -33.67 -4.37
N ARG A 445 2.66 -32.55 -4.99
CA ARG A 445 3.95 -32.37 -5.64
C ARG A 445 4.97 -31.65 -4.78
N LEU A 446 4.54 -31.05 -3.68
CA LEU A 446 5.41 -30.48 -2.65
C LEU A 446 5.58 -31.51 -1.52
N PRO A 447 6.77 -32.06 -1.30
CA PRO A 447 7.00 -32.85 -0.09
C PRO A 447 6.90 -31.93 1.13
N GLU A 448 6.26 -32.39 2.21
CA GLU A 448 6.16 -31.63 3.47
C GLU A 448 7.55 -31.25 4.02
N THR A 449 8.52 -32.15 3.85
CA THR A 449 9.90 -31.95 4.30
C THR A 449 10.92 -32.53 3.32
N ILE A 450 12.12 -31.96 3.34
CA ILE A 450 13.31 -32.51 2.68
C ILE A 450 14.52 -32.47 3.62
N GLN A 451 15.56 -33.23 3.34
CA GLN A 451 16.84 -33.09 4.03
C GLN A 451 17.72 -32.02 3.37
N VAL A 452 18.61 -31.39 4.14
CA VAL A 452 19.65 -30.50 3.59
C VAL A 452 20.43 -31.19 2.48
N SER A 453 20.83 -32.45 2.66
CA SER A 453 21.56 -33.19 1.63
C SER A 453 20.76 -33.50 0.37
N ASP A 454 19.42 -33.52 0.44
CA ASP A 454 18.56 -33.65 -0.74
C ASP A 454 18.42 -32.28 -1.43
N PHE A 455 18.29 -31.19 -0.66
CA PHE A 455 18.31 -29.83 -1.18
C PHE A 455 19.63 -29.49 -1.90
N GLU A 456 20.78 -29.87 -1.34
CA GLU A 456 22.10 -29.71 -1.95
C GLU A 456 22.18 -30.38 -3.34
N ARG A 457 21.47 -31.51 -3.54
CA ARG A 457 21.39 -32.18 -4.86
C ARG A 457 20.48 -31.46 -5.84
N LEU A 458 19.57 -30.60 -5.36
CA LEU A 458 18.69 -29.79 -6.18
C LEU A 458 19.28 -28.42 -6.53
N MET A 459 20.28 -27.94 -5.78
CA MET A 459 20.97 -26.68 -6.06
C MET A 459 21.49 -26.49 -7.51
N PRO A 460 21.87 -27.54 -8.27
CA PRO A 460 22.23 -27.38 -9.68
C PRO A 460 21.09 -26.91 -10.60
N TYR A 461 19.82 -27.01 -10.18
CA TYR A 461 18.67 -26.48 -10.92
C TYR A 461 18.45 -24.97 -10.71
N LEU A 462 19.10 -24.39 -9.70
CA LEU A 462 19.06 -22.96 -9.42
C LEU A 462 20.01 -22.19 -10.36
N ASP A 463 19.68 -20.93 -10.66
CA ASP A 463 20.63 -20.00 -11.27
C ASP A 463 21.82 -19.70 -10.34
N ASP A 464 22.87 -19.06 -10.85
CA ASP A 464 24.11 -18.89 -10.10
C ASP A 464 23.95 -18.00 -8.85
N ALA A 465 23.07 -17.00 -8.87
CA ALA A 465 22.81 -16.13 -7.73
C ALA A 465 22.02 -16.87 -6.65
N ALA A 466 20.93 -17.54 -7.04
CA ALA A 466 20.13 -18.38 -6.15
C ALA A 466 20.97 -19.53 -5.56
N ARG A 467 21.85 -20.16 -6.36
CA ARG A 467 22.76 -21.21 -5.90
C ARG A 467 23.76 -20.71 -4.86
N THR A 468 24.27 -19.49 -5.04
CA THR A 468 25.18 -18.86 -4.07
C THR A 468 24.46 -18.58 -2.76
N ALA A 469 23.25 -18.01 -2.82
CA ALA A 469 22.44 -17.80 -1.62
C ALA A 469 22.05 -19.12 -0.93
N ALA A 470 21.66 -20.14 -1.70
CA ALA A 470 21.37 -21.47 -1.18
C ALA A 470 22.57 -22.07 -0.43
N ALA A 471 23.79 -21.89 -0.94
CA ALA A 471 25.00 -22.35 -0.25
C ALA A 471 25.22 -21.62 1.10
N LEU A 472 24.91 -20.32 1.17
CA LEU A 472 24.99 -19.56 2.42
C LEU A 472 23.91 -19.99 3.42
N LEU A 473 22.69 -20.26 2.95
CA LEU A 473 21.56 -20.64 3.81
C LEU A 473 21.74 -22.02 4.46
N VAL A 474 22.51 -22.92 3.83
CA VAL A 474 22.82 -24.25 4.38
C VAL A 474 24.15 -24.31 5.14
N ASP A 475 24.94 -23.23 5.13
CA ASP A 475 26.24 -23.23 5.79
C ASP A 475 26.09 -23.52 7.29
N GLY A 476 26.88 -24.47 7.78
CA GLY A 476 26.84 -24.93 9.17
C GLY A 476 25.69 -25.89 9.53
N LEU A 477 24.77 -26.21 8.61
CA LEU A 477 23.72 -27.22 8.85
C LEU A 477 24.23 -28.64 8.56
N ASP A 478 23.81 -29.61 9.39
CA ASP A 478 24.08 -31.03 9.10
C ASP A 478 23.25 -31.50 7.89
N GLY A 479 23.83 -32.36 7.04
CA GLY A 479 23.15 -32.87 5.84
C GLY A 479 21.87 -33.69 6.12
N GLY A 480 21.72 -34.22 7.35
CA GLY A 480 20.50 -34.88 7.82
C GLY A 480 19.47 -33.94 8.47
N SER A 481 19.78 -32.64 8.60
CA SER A 481 18.82 -31.63 9.07
C SER A 481 17.60 -31.59 8.16
N ILE A 482 16.42 -31.51 8.78
CA ILE A 482 15.14 -31.51 8.09
C ILE A 482 14.70 -30.07 7.83
N ILE A 483 14.44 -29.76 6.57
CA ILE A 483 13.83 -28.51 6.11
C ILE A 483 12.33 -28.78 5.94
N ASN A 484 11.49 -28.06 6.69
CA ASN A 484 10.04 -28.08 6.52
C ASN A 484 9.63 -27.03 5.47
N LEU A 485 8.86 -27.44 4.47
CA LEU A 485 8.51 -26.61 3.31
C LEU A 485 7.16 -25.88 3.41
N GLU A 486 6.42 -26.09 4.50
CA GLU A 486 5.04 -25.58 4.68
C GLU A 486 4.83 -24.74 5.95
N ASN A 487 5.82 -24.66 6.84
CA ASN A 487 5.66 -24.06 8.17
C ASN A 487 6.49 -22.78 8.39
N ASP A 488 7.10 -22.25 7.34
CA ASP A 488 7.92 -21.03 7.37
C ASP A 488 7.10 -19.79 7.78
N VAL A 489 5.91 -19.58 7.21
CA VAL A 489 5.01 -18.46 7.59
C VAL A 489 4.65 -18.50 9.07
N ARG A 490 4.31 -19.68 9.61
CA ARG A 490 4.00 -19.85 11.04
C ARG A 490 5.22 -19.59 11.94
N GLN A 491 6.42 -19.99 11.48
CA GLN A 491 7.66 -19.74 12.21
C GLN A 491 8.03 -18.26 12.21
N ASN A 492 7.77 -17.55 11.11
CA ASN A 492 7.93 -16.11 11.04
C ASN A 492 6.99 -15.41 12.04
N GLN A 493 5.70 -15.74 12.05
CA GLN A 493 4.74 -15.15 13.01
C GLN A 493 5.17 -15.38 14.48
N ALA A 494 5.66 -16.59 14.81
CA ALA A 494 6.16 -16.88 16.15
C ALA A 494 7.45 -16.11 16.49
N ALA A 495 8.29 -15.83 15.49
CA ALA A 495 9.47 -14.98 15.65
C ALA A 495 9.07 -13.52 15.86
N ASP A 496 8.09 -13.01 15.12
CA ASP A 496 7.55 -11.65 15.29
C ASP A 496 6.96 -11.45 16.68
N ASP A 497 6.17 -12.41 17.18
CA ASP A 497 5.64 -12.40 18.56
C ASP A 497 6.76 -12.32 19.60
N THR A 498 7.90 -12.97 19.33
CA THR A 498 9.07 -12.93 20.22
C THR A 498 9.78 -11.56 20.17
N LEU A 499 9.72 -10.88 19.03
CA LEU A 499 10.43 -9.63 18.77
C LEU A 499 9.56 -8.37 18.92
N ALA A 500 8.28 -8.52 19.28
CA ALA A 500 7.30 -7.43 19.35
C ALA A 500 7.77 -6.22 20.18
N ASP A 501 8.48 -6.46 21.29
CA ASP A 501 9.01 -5.43 22.19
C ASP A 501 10.47 -5.03 21.90
N ALA A 502 11.08 -5.56 20.83
CA ALA A 502 12.49 -5.37 20.47
C ALA A 502 12.68 -4.49 19.23
N THR A 503 11.81 -3.50 19.01
CA THR A 503 11.85 -2.61 17.83
C THR A 503 13.07 -1.70 17.79
N GLU A 504 13.59 -1.29 18.96
CA GLU A 504 14.81 -0.46 19.06
C GLU A 504 16.10 -1.28 19.23
N ALA A 505 16.00 -2.61 19.31
CA ALA A 505 17.17 -3.47 19.35
C ALA A 505 17.82 -3.54 17.96
N SER A 506 19.15 -3.61 17.92
CA SER A 506 19.88 -3.83 16.67
C SER A 506 19.52 -5.19 16.06
N SER A 507 19.65 -5.34 14.74
CA SER A 507 19.42 -6.63 14.06
C SER A 507 20.27 -7.77 14.64
N ARG A 508 21.47 -7.46 15.15
CA ARG A 508 22.31 -8.43 15.88
C ARG A 508 21.67 -8.90 17.19
N GLU A 509 21.10 -8.00 17.97
CA GLU A 509 20.44 -8.32 19.23
C GLU A 509 19.16 -9.11 18.99
N ARG A 510 18.34 -8.68 18.01
CA ARG A 510 17.12 -9.39 17.59
C ARG A 510 17.43 -10.83 17.14
N ARG A 511 18.48 -11.02 16.32
CA ARG A 511 18.97 -12.36 15.92
C ARG A 511 19.31 -13.25 17.11
N ALA A 512 19.87 -12.68 18.18
CA ALA A 512 20.24 -13.45 19.38
C ALA A 512 19.03 -13.87 20.23
N MET A 513 17.86 -13.22 20.05
CA MET A 513 16.61 -13.57 20.73
C MET A 513 15.86 -14.71 20.05
N LEU A 514 16.11 -14.92 18.76
CA LEU A 514 15.44 -15.93 17.96
C LEU A 514 16.10 -17.31 18.12
N SER A 515 15.27 -18.34 18.22
CA SER A 515 15.68 -19.75 18.20
C SER A 515 15.08 -20.45 16.99
N LEU A 516 15.66 -20.21 15.82
CA LEU A 516 15.25 -20.86 14.57
C LEU A 516 16.16 -22.05 14.23
N PRO A 517 15.62 -23.15 13.67
CA PRO A 517 16.44 -24.29 13.26
C PRO A 517 17.33 -23.98 12.05
N TYR A 518 16.94 -23.00 11.23
CA TYR A 518 17.62 -22.50 10.04
C TYR A 518 16.98 -21.15 9.65
N PRO A 519 17.61 -20.35 8.76
CA PRO A 519 16.96 -19.15 8.22
C PRO A 519 15.70 -19.48 7.41
N LEU A 520 14.60 -18.75 7.61
CA LEU A 520 13.29 -19.05 7.04
C LEU A 520 13.21 -18.84 5.52
N MET A 521 14.22 -18.21 4.90
CA MET A 521 14.36 -18.19 3.45
C MET A 521 14.74 -19.57 2.85
N LEU A 522 15.29 -20.48 3.66
CA LEU A 522 15.73 -21.81 3.19
C LEU A 522 14.56 -22.66 2.63
N PRO A 523 13.39 -22.76 3.30
CA PRO A 523 12.17 -23.34 2.73
C PRO A 523 11.78 -22.79 1.35
N SER A 524 11.71 -21.47 1.18
CA SER A 524 11.35 -20.83 -0.10
C SER A 524 12.36 -21.17 -1.19
N MET A 525 13.66 -21.15 -0.87
CA MET A 525 14.72 -21.57 -1.80
C MET A 525 14.62 -23.06 -2.18
N ALA A 526 14.27 -23.92 -1.21
CA ALA A 526 14.06 -25.34 -1.44
C ALA A 526 12.84 -25.60 -2.35
N ARG A 527 11.72 -24.91 -2.11
CA ARG A 527 10.52 -24.95 -2.98
C ARG A 527 10.88 -24.58 -4.41
N ARG A 528 11.65 -23.51 -4.60
CA ARG A 528 12.17 -23.09 -5.92
C ARG A 528 13.02 -24.17 -6.59
N ALA A 529 13.97 -24.76 -5.87
CA ALA A 529 14.84 -25.81 -6.43
C ALA A 529 14.03 -27.07 -6.84
N ILE A 530 13.04 -27.46 -6.02
CA ILE A 530 12.11 -28.55 -6.34
C ILE A 530 11.31 -28.22 -7.60
N TYR A 531 10.71 -27.05 -7.65
CA TYR A 531 9.90 -26.62 -8.80
C TYR A 531 10.71 -26.64 -10.09
N LEU A 532 11.91 -26.05 -10.10
CA LEU A 532 12.79 -26.00 -11.28
C LEU A 532 13.30 -27.38 -11.72
N SER A 533 13.47 -28.31 -10.78
CA SER A 533 13.80 -29.70 -11.13
C SER A 533 12.67 -30.44 -11.86
N GLN A 534 11.42 -30.02 -11.63
CA GLN A 534 10.23 -30.57 -12.26
C GLN A 534 9.84 -29.80 -13.54
N HIS A 535 10.19 -28.51 -13.61
CA HIS A 535 9.84 -27.59 -14.68
C HIS A 535 11.07 -26.84 -15.19
N PRO A 536 11.99 -27.52 -15.90
CA PRO A 536 13.17 -26.86 -16.47
C PRO A 536 12.81 -25.81 -17.55
N HIS A 537 11.57 -25.84 -18.05
CA HIS A 537 11.02 -24.91 -19.03
C HIS A 537 9.56 -24.58 -18.67
N ASP A 538 9.36 -23.57 -17.83
CA ASP A 538 8.05 -22.96 -17.61
C ASP A 538 8.04 -21.55 -18.25
N PRO A 539 7.20 -21.30 -19.28
CA PRO A 539 7.20 -20.02 -19.97
C PRO A 539 6.88 -18.81 -19.09
N ALA A 540 6.01 -18.97 -18.08
CA ALA A 540 5.64 -17.90 -17.17
C ALA A 540 6.79 -17.60 -16.22
N PHE A 541 7.40 -18.64 -15.63
CA PHE A 541 8.60 -18.51 -14.83
C PHE A 541 9.74 -17.86 -15.62
N ASP A 542 10.04 -18.36 -16.82
CA ASP A 542 11.10 -17.87 -17.68
C ASP A 542 10.89 -16.39 -18.06
N GLN A 543 9.65 -15.97 -18.24
CA GLN A 543 9.31 -14.57 -18.52
C GLN A 543 9.57 -13.66 -17.31
N ALA A 544 9.13 -14.05 -16.12
CA ALA A 544 9.39 -13.30 -14.89
C ALA A 544 10.89 -13.26 -14.59
N ASN A 545 11.56 -14.41 -14.64
CA ASN A 545 12.99 -14.54 -14.38
C ASN A 545 13.86 -13.69 -15.33
N ARG A 546 13.49 -13.57 -16.61
CA ARG A 546 14.19 -12.66 -17.55
C ARG A 546 14.09 -11.19 -17.14
N CYS A 547 12.97 -10.78 -16.54
CA CYS A 547 12.82 -9.43 -16.00
C CYS A 547 13.66 -9.27 -14.73
N GLU A 548 13.60 -10.25 -13.83
CA GLU A 548 14.33 -10.24 -12.57
C GLU A 548 15.87 -10.24 -12.76
N ALA A 549 16.34 -10.92 -13.81
CA ALA A 549 17.76 -11.01 -14.16
C ALA A 549 18.34 -9.72 -14.78
N ARG A 550 17.56 -8.64 -14.93
CA ARG A 550 18.06 -7.33 -15.38
C ARG A 550 18.82 -6.63 -14.25
N SER A 551 19.92 -5.95 -14.57
CA SER A 551 20.57 -4.98 -13.68
C SER A 551 19.84 -3.63 -13.70
N LEU A 552 20.16 -2.73 -12.76
CA LEU A 552 19.71 -1.33 -12.82
C LEU A 552 20.20 -0.63 -14.10
N GLN A 553 21.34 -1.04 -14.64
CA GLN A 553 21.88 -0.50 -15.88
C GLN A 553 21.08 -0.99 -17.10
N ASP A 554 20.61 -2.23 -17.09
CA ASP A 554 19.78 -2.80 -18.16
C ASP A 554 18.39 -2.13 -18.24
N LEU A 555 17.94 -1.48 -17.16
CA LEU A 555 16.73 -0.64 -17.17
C LEU A 555 16.92 0.64 -18.03
N LEU A 556 18.16 1.04 -18.32
CA LEU A 556 18.50 2.20 -19.15
C LEU A 556 18.65 1.83 -20.63
N GLU A 557 18.70 0.53 -20.94
CA GLU A 557 18.90 0.04 -22.29
C GLU A 557 17.57 -0.06 -23.04
N ASP A 558 17.59 0.36 -24.31
CA ASP A 558 16.43 0.24 -25.19
C ASP A 558 16.23 -1.24 -25.56
N PRO A 559 15.08 -1.87 -25.27
CA PRO A 559 14.83 -3.23 -25.72
C PRO A 559 14.89 -3.36 -27.25
N ALA A 560 14.72 -2.26 -28.00
CA ALA A 560 14.91 -2.26 -29.46
C ALA A 560 16.38 -2.32 -29.91
N ASN A 561 17.34 -2.04 -29.02
CA ASN A 561 18.78 -2.10 -29.29
C ASN A 561 19.48 -3.26 -28.57
N ALA A 562 18.78 -4.00 -27.70
CA ALA A 562 19.27 -5.26 -27.16
C ALA A 562 19.39 -6.26 -28.32
N THR A 563 20.63 -6.53 -28.75
CA THR A 563 20.90 -7.65 -29.64
C THR A 563 20.40 -8.92 -28.95
N PRO A 564 19.53 -9.72 -29.59
CA PRO A 564 19.17 -11.01 -29.02
C PRO A 564 20.43 -11.89 -29.02
N ASP A 565 20.93 -12.17 -27.82
CA ASP A 565 22.01 -13.13 -27.59
C ASP A 565 21.54 -14.58 -27.77
#